data_AF-A0A2L1KLP8-F1
#
_entry.id   AF-A0A2L1KLP8-F1
#
_cell.length_a   1.000
_cell.length_b   1.000
_cell.length_c   1.000
_cell.angle_alpha   90.00
_cell.angle_beta   90.00
_cell.angle_gamma   90.00
#
_symmetry.space_group_name_H-M   'P 1'
#
loop_
_entity.id
_entity.type
_entity.pdbx_description
1 polymer ?
#
loop_
_entity_poly.entity_id
_entity_poly.type
_entity_poly.pdbx_seq_one_letter_code
_entity_poly.pdbx_strand_id
1 'polypeptide(L)'
;MPALVPELVNAAIDASVSPGDLLRRALVVARRLAVPELVDWISSELNGYYSGEVPDYRRVQGQLMAENPIHGPIPFFAPPDMAELLSDFEVRQSVPELMQLAQSTTGIYSHFPANIEHTLMQMMREANGVTMRPALRFSTVQVQGVIEKVRSRVLEWALDLEAKGVLGEGMTFTQQEKQTVQQQHYHFGDVSGSQIQIGSNSSNQTQTQTGGDMAALSALIELLRDAIQQGRIEAEVRDELQAELATLQAQAASPKPKWAVIKATAGSIKAVLENAAGSVLAAQALPYLTALL
;
A
#
# COMPACT_ATOMS: atom_id res chain seq x y z
N MET A 1 -0.17 42.62 2.15
CA MET A 1 0.75 41.57 1.65
C MET A 1 -0.09 40.34 1.38
N PRO A 2 0.24 39.51 0.38
CA PRO A 2 -0.57 38.34 0.12
C PRO A 2 -0.44 37.31 1.25
N ALA A 3 -1.54 36.63 1.54
CA ALA A 3 -1.62 35.58 2.54
C ALA A 3 -1.27 34.23 1.91
N LEU A 4 -0.47 33.43 2.61
CA LEU A 4 0.08 32.17 2.10
C LEU A 4 -1.00 31.15 1.70
N VAL A 5 -2.04 31.00 2.52
CA VAL A 5 -3.07 29.98 2.32
C VAL A 5 -3.99 30.34 1.14
N PRO A 6 -4.51 31.58 1.02
CA PRO A 6 -5.25 31.99 -0.17
C PRO A 6 -4.43 31.90 -1.47
N GLU A 7 -3.12 32.17 -1.44
CA GLU A 7 -2.25 31.95 -2.60
C GLU A 7 -2.14 30.47 -2.97
N LEU A 8 -2.10 29.59 -1.98
CA LEU A 8 -2.05 28.14 -2.20
C LEU A 8 -3.36 27.63 -2.80
N VAL A 9 -4.51 28.10 -2.31
CA VAL A 9 -5.85 27.80 -2.90
C VAL A 9 -5.89 28.24 -4.36
N ASN A 10 -5.49 29.49 -4.64
CA ASN A 10 -5.45 30.01 -6.01
C ASN A 10 -4.52 29.19 -6.91
N ALA A 11 -3.34 28.80 -6.41
CA ALA A 11 -2.40 27.97 -7.15
C ALA A 11 -2.94 26.55 -7.40
N ALA A 12 -3.80 26.03 -6.54
CA ALA A 12 -4.38 24.70 -6.69
C ALA A 12 -5.53 24.65 -7.72
N ILE A 13 -6.30 25.73 -7.86
CA ILE A 13 -7.38 25.85 -8.86
C ILE A 13 -6.86 26.31 -10.24
N ASP A 14 -5.67 26.93 -10.28
CA ASP A 14 -5.06 27.40 -11.52
C ASP A 14 -4.41 26.23 -12.28
N ALA A 15 -5.03 25.84 -13.40
CA ALA A 15 -4.55 24.78 -14.27
C ALA A 15 -3.16 25.05 -14.87
N SER A 16 -2.72 26.32 -14.94
CA SER A 16 -1.40 26.68 -15.45
C SER A 16 -0.27 26.37 -14.47
N VAL A 17 -0.57 26.19 -13.19
CA VAL A 17 0.42 25.86 -12.16
C VAL A 17 0.76 24.37 -12.24
N SER A 18 2.06 24.08 -12.38
CA SER A 18 2.53 22.70 -12.41
C SER A 18 2.28 22.00 -11.06
N PRO A 19 1.86 20.73 -11.03
CA PRO A 19 1.69 19.97 -9.80
C PRO A 19 2.95 19.97 -8.91
N GLY A 20 4.15 19.93 -9.52
CA GLY A 20 5.41 20.02 -8.78
C GLY A 20 5.60 21.37 -8.08
N ASP A 21 5.24 22.48 -8.72
CA ASP A 21 5.33 23.81 -8.10
C ASP A 21 4.27 24.00 -7.01
N LEU A 22 3.05 23.49 -7.23
CA LEU A 22 2.01 23.46 -6.23
C LEU A 22 2.47 22.72 -4.96
N LEU A 23 3.06 21.54 -5.11
CA LEU A 23 3.62 20.76 -4.00
C LEU A 23 4.75 21.50 -3.28
N ARG A 24 5.64 22.19 -3.99
CA ARG A 24 6.70 23.01 -3.37
C ARG A 24 6.14 24.17 -2.55
N ARG A 25 5.08 24.83 -3.04
CA ARG A 25 4.38 25.89 -2.28
C ARG A 25 3.72 25.30 -1.03
N ALA A 26 3.03 24.17 -1.18
CA ALA A 26 2.44 23.44 -0.06
C ALA A 26 3.50 23.04 0.98
N LEU A 27 4.70 22.61 0.55
CA LEU A 27 5.79 22.22 1.44
C LEU A 27 6.25 23.39 2.33
N VAL A 28 6.35 24.59 1.76
CA VAL A 28 6.70 25.80 2.52
C VAL A 28 5.67 26.08 3.60
N VAL A 29 4.37 25.99 3.25
CA VAL A 29 3.27 26.19 4.20
C VAL A 29 3.30 25.11 5.30
N ALA A 30 3.44 23.84 4.92
CA ALA A 30 3.48 22.70 5.83
C ALA A 30 4.63 22.78 6.84
N ARG A 31 5.84 23.13 6.37
CA ARG A 31 7.02 23.33 7.24
C ARG A 31 6.83 24.48 8.21
N ARG A 32 6.21 25.59 7.77
CA ARG A 32 5.99 26.77 8.63
C ARG A 32 4.90 26.56 9.68
N LEU A 33 3.89 25.77 9.34
CA LEU A 33 2.85 25.30 10.27
C LEU A 33 3.31 24.13 11.17
N ALA A 34 4.49 23.56 10.89
CA ALA A 34 5.06 22.42 11.59
C ALA A 34 4.14 21.18 11.56
N VAL A 35 3.66 20.82 10.38
CA VAL A 35 2.82 19.62 10.13
C VAL A 35 3.70 18.51 9.53
N PRO A 36 4.32 17.62 10.34
CA PRO A 36 5.31 16.65 9.85
C PRO A 36 4.71 15.63 8.87
N GLU A 37 3.51 15.10 9.15
CA GLU A 37 2.87 14.10 8.28
C GLU A 37 2.67 14.62 6.85
N LEU A 38 2.27 15.88 6.71
CA LEU A 38 2.11 16.52 5.41
C LEU A 38 3.45 16.79 4.72
N VAL A 39 4.47 17.17 5.48
CA VAL A 39 5.84 17.35 4.95
C VAL A 39 6.36 16.05 4.36
N ASP A 40 6.15 14.94 5.06
CA ASP A 40 6.59 13.62 4.63
C ASP A 40 5.83 13.17 3.38
N TRP A 41 4.50 13.32 3.38
CA TRP A 41 3.67 13.05 2.21
C TRP A 41 4.09 13.87 0.98
N ILE A 42 4.25 15.20 1.11
CA ILE A 42 4.69 16.06 0.00
C ILE A 42 6.08 15.64 -0.49
N SER A 43 6.97 15.25 0.44
CA SER A 43 8.32 14.80 0.08
C SER A 43 8.28 13.49 -0.70
N SER A 44 7.43 12.53 -0.33
CA SER A 44 7.21 11.31 -1.10
C SER A 44 6.55 11.57 -2.45
N GLU A 45 5.62 12.53 -2.52
CA GLU A 45 5.01 12.94 -3.80
C GLU A 45 6.04 13.57 -4.76
N LEU A 46 6.95 14.40 -4.24
CA LEU A 46 7.99 15.07 -5.03
C LEU A 46 9.16 14.17 -5.42
N ASN A 47 9.52 13.19 -4.59
CA ASN A 47 10.72 12.36 -4.80
C ASN A 47 10.39 10.90 -5.17
N GLY A 48 9.14 10.48 -5.05
CA GLY A 48 8.71 9.10 -5.22
C GLY A 48 8.70 8.29 -3.91
N TYR A 49 8.04 7.14 -3.98
CA TYR A 49 7.79 6.22 -2.87
C TYR A 49 8.78 5.05 -2.91
N TYR A 50 9.98 5.26 -2.36
CA TYR A 50 11.07 4.27 -2.36
C TYR A 50 10.85 3.09 -1.40
N SER A 51 10.16 3.33 -0.29
CA SER A 51 9.86 2.33 0.72
C SER A 51 8.50 2.60 1.35
N GLY A 52 7.87 1.56 1.91
CA GLY A 52 6.58 1.65 2.56
C GLY A 52 5.40 1.62 1.61
N GLU A 53 4.22 1.82 2.21
CA GLU A 53 2.93 1.84 1.53
C GLU A 53 2.75 3.13 0.71
N VAL A 54 1.97 3.01 -0.35
CA VAL A 54 1.56 4.15 -1.16
C VAL A 54 0.11 4.50 -0.82
N PRO A 55 -0.30 5.77 -0.92
CA PRO A 55 -1.71 6.13 -0.79
C PRO A 55 -2.58 5.38 -1.80
N ASP A 56 -3.84 5.08 -1.45
CA ASP A 56 -4.75 4.28 -2.31
C ASP A 56 -4.90 4.80 -3.74
N TYR A 57 -4.89 6.13 -3.94
CA TYR A 57 -5.00 6.72 -5.27
C TYR A 57 -3.74 6.48 -6.14
N ARG A 58 -2.64 5.98 -5.57
CA ARG A 58 -1.45 5.51 -6.29
C ARG A 58 -1.60 4.08 -6.78
N ARG A 59 -2.63 3.33 -6.36
CA ARG A 59 -2.92 2.00 -6.90
C ARG A 59 -3.72 2.10 -8.18
N VAL A 60 -3.22 1.48 -9.24
CA VAL A 60 -3.84 1.48 -10.56
C VAL A 60 -3.89 0.07 -11.12
N GLN A 61 -4.89 -0.19 -11.95
CA GLN A 61 -5.08 -1.49 -12.59
C GLN A 61 -4.45 -1.50 -13.98
N GLY A 62 -3.48 -2.38 -14.19
CA GLY A 62 -2.81 -2.59 -15.47
C GLY A 62 -3.53 -3.63 -16.32
N GLN A 63 -3.55 -3.42 -17.63
CA GLN A 63 -4.00 -4.43 -18.58
C GLN A 63 -2.88 -5.44 -18.82
N LEU A 64 -3.15 -6.72 -18.60
CA LEU A 64 -2.23 -7.79 -18.93
C LEU A 64 -2.06 -7.92 -20.44
N MET A 65 -0.81 -7.82 -20.88
CA MET A 65 -0.40 -7.94 -22.27
C MET A 65 0.73 -8.96 -22.39
N ALA A 66 0.91 -9.52 -23.58
CA ALA A 66 2.06 -10.31 -23.98
C ALA A 66 2.66 -9.75 -25.27
N GLU A 67 3.98 -9.64 -25.32
CA GLU A 67 4.72 -9.21 -26.51
C GLU A 67 4.81 -10.37 -27.51
N ASN A 68 3.94 -10.34 -28.52
CA ASN A 68 3.99 -11.29 -29.61
C ASN A 68 5.03 -10.85 -30.65
N PRO A 69 5.99 -11.71 -31.06
CA PRO A 69 7.03 -11.33 -32.03
C PRO A 69 6.51 -10.90 -33.40
N ILE A 70 5.31 -11.32 -33.79
CA ILE A 70 4.71 -11.08 -35.10
C ILE A 70 3.67 -9.95 -35.03
N HIS A 71 2.82 -9.95 -34.01
CA HIS A 71 1.67 -9.05 -33.91
C HIS A 71 1.88 -7.87 -32.94
N GLY A 72 3.01 -7.82 -32.23
CA GLY A 72 3.24 -6.82 -31.19
C GLY A 72 2.44 -7.13 -29.91
N PRO A 73 2.12 -6.13 -29.08
CA PRO A 73 1.46 -6.37 -27.80
C PRO A 73 0.02 -6.87 -28.00
N ILE A 74 -0.26 -8.09 -27.54
CA ILE A 74 -1.60 -8.69 -27.56
C ILE A 74 -2.14 -8.86 -26.13
N PRO A 75 -3.46 -8.80 -25.91
CA PRO A 75 -4.04 -9.07 -24.59
C PRO A 75 -3.68 -10.48 -24.09
N PHE A 76 -3.34 -10.58 -22.81
CA PHE A 76 -3.10 -11.84 -22.13
C PHE A 76 -4.19 -12.09 -21.08
N PHE A 77 -4.89 -13.23 -21.18
CA PHE A 77 -5.99 -13.58 -20.28
C PHE A 77 -5.52 -14.66 -19.29
N ALA A 78 -5.36 -14.25 -18.04
CA ALA A 78 -5.12 -15.13 -16.90
C ALA A 78 -6.45 -15.51 -16.21
N PRO A 79 -6.49 -16.60 -15.40
CA PRO A 79 -7.60 -16.86 -14.49
C PRO A 79 -7.89 -15.65 -13.59
N PRO A 80 -9.16 -15.38 -13.21
CA PRO A 80 -9.55 -14.14 -12.51
C PRO A 80 -8.71 -13.81 -11.28
N ASP A 81 -8.52 -14.77 -10.38
CA ASP A 81 -7.77 -14.59 -9.13
C ASP A 81 -6.30 -14.19 -9.38
N MET A 82 -5.70 -14.74 -10.43
CA MET A 82 -4.34 -14.42 -10.83
C MET A 82 -4.28 -13.07 -11.58
N ALA A 83 -5.30 -12.78 -12.39
CA ALA A 83 -5.39 -11.53 -13.13
C ALA A 83 -5.48 -10.33 -12.17
N GLU A 84 -6.30 -10.40 -11.13
CA GLU A 84 -6.43 -9.34 -10.13
C GLU A 84 -5.09 -9.05 -9.43
N LEU A 85 -4.39 -10.09 -8.99
CA LEU A 85 -3.09 -9.96 -8.33
C LEU A 85 -2.00 -9.39 -9.26
N LEU A 86 -1.99 -9.81 -10.52
CA LEU A 86 -0.98 -9.38 -11.49
C LEU A 86 -1.28 -7.99 -12.05
N SER A 87 -2.54 -7.57 -12.07
CA SER A 87 -2.98 -6.27 -12.59
C SER A 87 -2.89 -5.15 -11.56
N ASP A 88 -2.88 -5.46 -10.26
CA ASP A 88 -2.68 -4.44 -9.22
C ASP A 88 -1.25 -3.88 -9.25
N PHE A 89 -1.15 -2.56 -9.39
CA PHE A 89 0.14 -1.89 -9.54
C PHE A 89 0.22 -0.62 -8.70
N GLU A 90 1.28 -0.54 -7.91
CA GLU A 90 1.59 0.62 -7.09
C GLU A 90 2.45 1.63 -7.86
N VAL A 91 1.87 2.79 -8.16
CA VAL A 91 2.56 3.90 -8.84
C VAL A 91 3.47 4.63 -7.85
N ARG A 92 4.74 4.21 -7.83
CA ARG A 92 5.76 4.71 -6.89
C ARG A 92 6.58 5.90 -7.40
N GLN A 93 6.50 6.23 -8.68
CA GLN A 93 7.29 7.32 -9.28
C GLN A 93 6.89 8.69 -8.70
N SER A 94 7.84 9.62 -8.75
CA SER A 94 7.61 11.01 -8.33
C SER A 94 6.58 11.71 -9.24
N VAL A 95 5.85 12.70 -8.72
CA VAL A 95 4.90 13.49 -9.53
C VAL A 95 5.55 14.11 -10.77
N PRO A 96 6.79 14.67 -10.72
CA PRO A 96 7.48 15.12 -11.92
C PRO A 96 7.67 14.02 -12.98
N GLU A 97 7.99 12.78 -12.59
CA GLU A 97 8.07 11.65 -13.52
C GLU A 97 6.69 11.28 -14.07
N LEU A 98 5.66 11.27 -13.23
CA LEU A 98 4.28 11.01 -13.67
C LEU A 98 3.82 12.04 -14.70
N MET A 99 4.19 13.31 -14.54
CA MET A 99 3.87 14.35 -15.53
C MET A 99 4.50 14.07 -16.90
N GLN A 100 5.70 13.48 -16.93
CA GLN A 100 6.33 13.07 -18.19
C GLN A 100 5.63 11.83 -18.76
N LEU A 101 5.32 10.85 -17.91
CA LEU A 101 4.62 9.62 -18.32
C LEU A 101 3.23 9.91 -18.87
N ALA A 102 2.50 10.88 -18.30
CA ALA A 102 1.18 11.29 -18.77
C ALA A 102 1.19 11.84 -20.21
N GLN A 103 2.36 12.30 -20.70
CA GLN A 103 2.53 12.80 -22.07
C GLN A 103 2.92 11.69 -23.07
N SER A 104 3.07 10.44 -22.61
CA SER A 104 3.43 9.33 -23.50
C SER A 104 2.38 9.08 -24.58
N THR A 105 2.81 8.94 -25.83
CA THR A 105 1.95 8.62 -26.98
C THR A 105 2.00 7.13 -27.36
N THR A 106 2.98 6.39 -26.86
CA THR A 106 3.23 4.98 -27.19
C THR A 106 2.59 4.01 -26.19
N GLY A 107 1.94 4.54 -25.14
CA GLY A 107 1.45 3.77 -24.01
C GLY A 107 2.50 3.61 -22.92
N ILE A 108 2.05 3.28 -21.71
CA ILE A 108 2.93 3.07 -20.56
C ILE A 108 2.98 1.57 -20.30
N TYR A 109 4.18 1.01 -20.25
CA TYR A 109 4.39 -0.40 -19.99
C TYR A 109 5.25 -0.59 -18.74
N SER A 110 4.85 -1.55 -17.92
CA SER A 110 5.67 -2.06 -16.82
C SER A 110 5.95 -3.54 -17.04
N HIS A 111 7.17 -3.95 -16.70
CA HIS A 111 7.58 -5.34 -16.74
C HIS A 111 7.44 -5.96 -15.35
N PHE A 112 7.19 -7.26 -15.34
CA PHE A 112 7.10 -8.01 -14.09
C PHE A 112 8.48 -8.25 -13.47
N PRO A 113 8.55 -8.45 -12.14
CA PRO A 113 9.75 -9.01 -11.52
C PRO A 113 10.18 -10.32 -12.20
N ALA A 114 11.49 -10.56 -12.29
CA ALA A 114 12.05 -11.62 -13.14
C ALA A 114 11.48 -13.03 -12.83
N ASN A 115 11.19 -13.33 -11.57
CA ASN A 115 10.57 -14.59 -11.15
C ASN A 115 9.14 -14.74 -11.67
N ILE A 116 8.34 -13.67 -11.58
CA ILE A 116 6.95 -13.65 -12.09
C ILE A 116 6.97 -13.67 -13.62
N GLU A 117 7.82 -12.87 -14.26
CA GLU A 117 8.01 -12.85 -15.71
C GLU A 117 8.34 -14.26 -16.23
N HIS A 118 9.32 -14.95 -15.61
CA HIS A 118 9.70 -16.31 -15.99
C HIS A 118 8.55 -17.31 -15.85
N THR A 119 7.82 -17.25 -14.74
CA THR A 119 6.69 -18.16 -14.48
C THR A 119 5.60 -18.01 -15.54
N LEU A 120 5.23 -16.76 -15.84
CA LEU A 120 4.24 -16.45 -16.89
C LEU A 120 4.72 -16.87 -18.28
N MET A 121 6.00 -16.68 -18.59
CA MET A 121 6.59 -17.13 -19.86
C MET A 121 6.52 -18.66 -20.03
N GLN A 122 6.76 -19.44 -18.96
CA GLN A 122 6.61 -20.90 -19.00
C GLN A 122 5.15 -21.30 -19.19
N MET A 123 4.22 -20.67 -18.46
CA MET A 123 2.78 -20.93 -18.64
C MET A 123 2.31 -20.69 -20.07
N MET A 124 2.75 -19.59 -20.70
CA MET A 124 2.43 -19.31 -22.11
C MET A 124 3.00 -20.37 -23.06
N ARG A 125 4.23 -20.82 -22.80
CA ARG A 125 4.88 -21.86 -23.60
C ARG A 125 4.14 -23.20 -23.48
N GLU A 126 3.71 -23.58 -22.29
CA GLU A 126 2.96 -24.82 -22.04
C GLU A 126 1.58 -24.79 -22.70
N ALA A 127 0.87 -23.67 -22.63
CA ALA A 127 -0.47 -23.54 -23.19
C ALA A 127 -0.47 -23.40 -24.72
N ASN A 128 0.47 -22.62 -25.27
CA ASN A 128 0.37 -22.13 -26.66
C ASN A 128 1.58 -22.51 -27.52
N GLY A 129 2.61 -23.14 -26.95
CA GLY A 129 3.85 -23.51 -27.64
C GLY A 129 4.78 -22.35 -27.95
N VAL A 130 4.41 -21.12 -27.58
CA VAL A 130 5.17 -19.89 -27.87
C VAL A 130 5.49 -19.17 -26.58
N THR A 131 6.76 -18.83 -26.40
CA THR A 131 7.21 -17.97 -25.31
C THR A 131 7.02 -16.51 -25.72
N MET A 132 6.19 -15.78 -24.98
CA MET A 132 5.99 -14.34 -25.14
C MET A 132 6.30 -13.63 -23.83
N ARG A 133 6.78 -12.39 -23.90
CA ARG A 133 7.14 -11.62 -22.72
C ARG A 133 5.89 -10.93 -22.15
N PRO A 134 5.50 -11.17 -20.89
CA PRO A 134 4.36 -10.48 -20.29
C PRO A 134 4.71 -9.03 -19.95
N ALA A 135 3.73 -8.14 -20.04
CA ALA A 135 3.83 -6.77 -19.61
C ALA A 135 2.49 -6.27 -19.09
N LEU A 136 2.51 -5.29 -18.20
CA LEU A 136 1.33 -4.50 -17.85
C LEU A 136 1.31 -3.25 -18.69
N ARG A 137 0.17 -2.99 -19.32
CA ARG A 137 -0.08 -1.74 -20.04
C ARG A 137 -1.00 -0.85 -19.21
N PHE A 138 -0.63 0.42 -19.09
CA PHE A 138 -1.41 1.44 -18.39
C PHE A 138 -1.86 2.54 -19.34
N SER A 139 -3.02 3.12 -19.04
CA SER A 139 -3.51 4.31 -19.72
C SER A 139 -2.85 5.56 -19.13
N THR A 140 -2.46 6.52 -19.98
CA THR A 140 -1.99 7.84 -19.53
C THR A 140 -3.06 8.58 -18.72
N VAL A 141 -4.34 8.28 -18.94
CA VAL A 141 -5.47 8.83 -18.17
C VAL A 141 -5.41 8.39 -16.70
N GLN A 142 -4.97 7.17 -16.41
CA GLN A 142 -4.80 6.70 -15.02
C GLN A 142 -3.70 7.49 -14.31
N VAL A 143 -2.58 7.74 -15.01
CA VAL A 143 -1.49 8.57 -14.48
C VAL A 143 -1.94 10.01 -14.26
N GLN A 144 -2.71 10.57 -15.19
CA GLN A 144 -3.33 11.89 -15.01
C GLN A 144 -4.26 11.91 -13.80
N GLY A 145 -5.03 10.85 -13.57
CA GLY A 145 -5.89 10.68 -12.40
C GLY A 145 -5.12 10.72 -11.08
N VAL A 146 -3.96 10.07 -11.02
CA VAL A 146 -3.06 10.14 -9.86
C VAL A 146 -2.65 11.59 -9.58
N ILE A 147 -2.16 12.29 -10.61
CA ILE A 147 -1.70 13.68 -10.50
C ILE A 147 -2.83 14.60 -10.03
N GLU A 148 -4.04 14.41 -10.54
CA GLU A 148 -5.20 15.22 -10.17
C GLU A 148 -5.65 14.98 -8.72
N LYS A 149 -5.54 13.73 -8.23
CA LYS A 149 -5.80 13.41 -6.81
C LYS A 149 -4.83 14.11 -5.88
N VAL A 150 -3.55 14.21 -6.26
CA VAL A 150 -2.54 14.95 -5.50
C VAL A 150 -2.90 16.44 -5.42
N ARG A 151 -3.27 17.05 -6.55
CA ARG A 151 -3.73 18.44 -6.61
C ARG A 151 -4.96 18.67 -5.74
N SER A 152 -5.95 17.78 -5.85
CA SER A 152 -7.19 17.84 -5.06
C SER A 152 -6.89 17.79 -3.56
N ARG A 153 -5.97 16.92 -3.12
CA ARG A 153 -5.58 16.85 -1.70
C ARG A 153 -4.90 18.13 -1.19
N VAL A 154 -4.04 18.76 -2.00
CA VAL A 154 -3.45 20.06 -1.63
C VAL A 154 -4.54 21.14 -1.53
N LEU A 155 -5.49 21.16 -2.46
CA LEU A 155 -6.62 22.09 -2.44
C LEU A 155 -7.49 21.90 -1.19
N GLU A 156 -7.91 20.66 -0.91
CA GLU A 156 -8.72 20.32 0.28
C GLU A 156 -8.04 20.75 1.57
N TRP A 157 -6.73 20.47 1.70
CA TRP A 157 -5.95 20.92 2.84
C TRP A 157 -5.89 22.45 2.95
N ALA A 158 -5.66 23.15 1.84
CA ALA A 158 -5.60 24.61 1.84
C ALA A 158 -6.96 25.25 2.22
N LEU A 159 -8.07 24.70 1.73
CA LEU A 159 -9.42 25.15 2.08
C LEU A 159 -9.75 24.88 3.56
N ASP A 160 -9.32 23.75 4.11
CA ASP A 160 -9.52 23.44 5.53
C ASP A 160 -8.74 24.40 6.44
N LEU A 161 -7.52 24.79 6.05
CA LEU A 161 -6.77 25.85 6.74
C LEU A 161 -7.52 27.20 6.68
N GLU A 162 -8.01 27.57 5.50
CA GLU A 162 -8.74 28.84 5.31
C GLU A 162 -10.03 28.89 6.15
N ALA A 163 -10.81 27.80 6.16
CA ALA A 163 -12.02 27.67 6.98
C ALA A 163 -11.75 27.83 8.49
N LYS A 164 -10.55 27.47 8.94
CA LYS A 164 -10.09 27.60 10.34
C LYS A 164 -9.44 28.96 10.65
N GLY A 165 -9.43 29.88 9.69
CA GLY A 165 -8.84 31.20 9.83
C GLY A 165 -7.31 31.20 9.85
N VAL A 166 -6.69 30.13 9.33
CA VAL A 166 -5.23 30.04 9.15
C VAL A 166 -4.89 30.63 7.79
N LEU A 167 -4.41 31.88 7.78
CA LEU A 167 -4.18 32.64 6.56
C LEU A 167 -2.69 32.80 6.25
N GLY A 168 -1.88 32.98 7.29
CA GLY A 168 -0.44 33.15 7.16
C GLY A 168 -0.05 34.46 6.48
N GLU A 169 -0.25 35.58 7.18
CA GLU A 169 0.11 36.91 6.68
C GLU A 169 1.63 37.16 6.68
N GLY A 170 2.13 37.83 5.64
CA GLY A 170 3.53 38.28 5.58
C GLY A 170 4.54 37.13 5.57
N MET A 171 4.20 35.99 4.95
CA MET A 171 5.03 34.78 4.90
C MET A 171 5.25 34.12 6.28
N THR A 172 4.44 34.44 7.27
CA THR A 172 4.56 33.91 8.63
C THR A 172 3.22 33.46 9.18
N PHE A 173 3.23 32.53 10.13
CA PHE A 173 2.04 32.13 10.89
C PHE A 173 2.20 32.55 12.34
N THR A 174 1.12 33.05 12.92
CA THR A 174 0.99 33.35 14.34
C THR A 174 1.06 32.07 15.18
N GLN A 175 1.35 32.19 16.48
CA GLN A 175 1.31 31.02 17.36
C GLN A 175 -0.09 30.41 17.46
N GLN A 176 -1.14 31.24 17.44
CA GLN A 176 -2.52 30.77 17.51
C GLN A 176 -2.88 29.90 16.29
N GLU A 177 -2.53 30.34 15.08
CA GLU A 177 -2.73 29.53 13.86
C GLU A 177 -1.99 28.19 13.94
N LYS A 178 -0.74 28.18 14.42
CA LYS A 178 0.02 26.93 14.59
C LYS A 178 -0.62 26.00 15.59
N GLN A 179 -1.13 26.52 16.71
CA GLN A 179 -1.84 25.72 17.72
C GLN A 179 -3.14 25.13 17.16
N THR A 180 -3.92 25.90 16.40
CA THR A 180 -5.14 25.41 15.73
C THR A 180 -4.84 24.23 14.82
N VAL A 181 -3.74 24.28 14.07
CA VAL A 181 -3.33 23.20 13.16
C VAL A 181 -2.76 22.00 13.92
N GLN A 182 -1.98 22.20 14.98
CA GLN A 182 -1.39 21.11 15.78
C GLN A 182 -2.43 20.30 16.59
N GLN A 183 -3.58 20.89 16.89
CA GLN A 183 -4.70 20.15 17.51
C GLN A 183 -5.41 19.21 16.53
N GLN A 184 -5.07 19.27 15.24
CA GLN A 184 -5.64 18.43 14.19
C GLN A 184 -4.64 17.34 13.79
N HIS A 185 -5.16 16.14 13.53
CA HIS A 185 -4.40 15.07 12.90
C HIS A 185 -4.80 15.01 11.42
N TYR A 186 -3.86 15.32 10.53
CA TYR A 186 -4.10 15.30 9.10
C TYR A 186 -3.52 14.01 8.49
N HIS A 187 -4.38 13.07 8.13
CA HIS A 187 -3.95 11.81 7.55
C HIS A 187 -3.80 11.91 6.03
N PHE A 188 -2.55 11.87 5.55
CA PHE A 188 -2.23 11.88 4.11
C PHE A 188 -1.79 10.50 3.57
N GLY A 189 -1.66 9.49 4.43
CA GLY A 189 -1.37 8.08 4.06
C GLY A 189 -2.62 7.25 3.73
N ASP A 190 -2.43 5.92 3.58
CA ASP A 190 -3.53 4.96 3.58
C ASP A 190 -4.25 4.99 4.94
N VAL A 191 -5.58 5.08 4.92
CA VAL A 191 -6.46 5.11 6.10
C VAL A 191 -7.13 3.77 6.37
N SER A 192 -6.81 2.74 5.57
CA SER A 192 -7.24 1.37 5.74
C SER A 192 -6.75 0.82 7.08
N GLY A 193 -7.62 0.89 8.10
CA GLY A 193 -7.32 0.47 9.48
C GLY A 193 -7.07 1.59 10.48
N SER A 194 -7.13 2.86 10.07
CA SER A 194 -6.94 4.01 10.97
C SER A 194 -8.23 4.32 11.77
N GLN A 195 -8.12 4.28 13.10
CA GLN A 195 -9.22 4.54 14.02
C GLN A 195 -9.34 6.06 14.27
N ILE A 196 -9.91 6.80 13.30
CA ILE A 196 -10.06 8.25 13.41
C ILE A 196 -11.24 8.57 14.36
N GLN A 197 -10.94 9.02 15.57
CA GLN A 197 -11.90 9.67 16.46
C GLN A 197 -12.05 11.15 16.06
N ILE A 198 -13.20 11.51 15.49
CA ILE A 198 -13.61 12.91 15.36
C ILE A 198 -14.23 13.31 16.70
N GLY A 199 -13.59 14.27 17.38
CA GLY A 199 -13.81 14.58 18.78
C GLY A 199 -15.26 14.89 19.16
N SER A 200 -15.83 14.06 20.03
CA SER A 200 -16.91 14.44 20.94
C SER A 200 -16.42 14.21 22.37
N ASN A 201 -16.48 15.26 23.21
CA ASN A 201 -16.22 15.15 24.65
C ASN A 201 -17.05 14.00 25.22
N SER A 202 -16.40 12.96 25.78
CA SER A 202 -16.96 11.72 26.37
C SER A 202 -17.17 10.48 25.47
N SER A 203 -16.45 10.35 24.35
CA SER A 203 -16.40 9.05 23.64
C SER A 203 -15.43 8.05 24.29
N ASN A 204 -15.97 7.06 25.00
CA ASN A 204 -15.26 5.83 25.34
C ASN A 204 -15.33 4.87 24.16
N GLN A 205 -14.29 4.83 23.33
CA GLN A 205 -14.20 3.84 22.27
C GLN A 205 -13.60 2.56 22.84
N THR A 206 -14.46 1.55 22.97
CA THR A 206 -14.00 0.19 23.24
C THR A 206 -13.60 -0.42 21.90
N GLN A 207 -12.33 -0.76 21.78
CA GLN A 207 -11.80 -1.50 20.65
C GLN A 207 -12.52 -2.86 20.60
N THR A 208 -13.47 -3.04 19.69
CA THR A 208 -13.51 -4.33 18.99
C THR A 208 -12.26 -4.34 18.13
N GLN A 209 -11.17 -4.84 18.72
CA GLN A 209 -10.18 -5.53 17.90
C GLN A 209 -11.04 -6.46 17.08
N THR A 210 -11.05 -6.30 15.75
CA THR A 210 -11.43 -7.40 14.89
C THR A 210 -10.60 -8.55 15.42
N GLY A 211 -11.24 -9.43 16.22
CA GLY A 211 -10.56 -10.58 16.75
C GLY A 211 -9.95 -11.20 15.53
N GLY A 212 -8.63 -11.29 15.47
CA GLY A 212 -8.00 -11.95 14.35
C GLY A 212 -8.67 -13.31 14.16
N ASP A 213 -8.65 -13.77 12.93
CA ASP A 213 -9.51 -14.87 12.53
C ASP A 213 -9.22 -16.13 13.37
N MET A 214 -10.01 -16.34 14.43
CA MET A 214 -9.84 -17.46 15.35
C MET A 214 -10.12 -18.78 14.63
N ALA A 215 -10.88 -18.74 13.53
CA ALA A 215 -11.06 -19.90 12.67
C ALA A 215 -9.77 -20.17 11.88
N ALA A 216 -9.11 -19.14 11.33
CA ALA A 216 -7.80 -19.29 10.69
C ALA A 216 -6.72 -19.75 11.68
N LEU A 217 -6.71 -19.24 12.92
CA LEU A 217 -5.79 -19.68 13.98
C LEU A 217 -6.01 -21.16 14.30
N SER A 218 -7.26 -21.57 14.47
CA SER A 218 -7.60 -22.97 14.77
C SER A 218 -7.23 -23.89 13.61
N ALA A 219 -7.51 -23.47 12.37
CA ALA A 219 -7.16 -24.22 11.17
C ALA A 219 -5.64 -24.39 10.99
N LEU A 220 -4.86 -23.33 11.26
CA LEU A 220 -3.40 -23.40 11.24
C LEU A 220 -2.85 -24.36 12.31
N ILE A 221 -3.40 -24.32 13.53
CA ILE A 221 -3.01 -25.21 14.63
C ILE A 221 -3.26 -26.68 14.28
N GLU A 222 -4.41 -27.02 13.70
CA GLU A 222 -4.72 -28.38 13.30
C GLU A 222 -3.82 -28.84 12.13
N LEU A 223 -3.62 -27.98 11.12
CA LEU A 223 -2.74 -28.29 9.99
C LEU A 223 -1.31 -28.59 10.43
N LEU A 224 -0.72 -27.76 11.31
CA LEU A 224 0.63 -27.96 11.83
C LEU A 224 0.72 -29.22 12.71
N ARG A 225 -0.29 -29.49 13.54
CA ARG A 225 -0.35 -30.70 14.36
C ARG A 225 -0.34 -31.96 13.49
N ASP A 226 -1.19 -32.01 12.47
CA ASP A 226 -1.28 -33.15 11.58
C ASP A 226 0.02 -33.38 10.82
N ALA A 227 0.66 -32.30 10.35
CA ALA A 227 1.91 -32.38 9.62
C ALA A 227 3.08 -32.89 10.49
N ILE A 228 3.16 -32.44 11.74
CA ILE A 228 4.14 -32.90 12.72
C ILE A 228 3.91 -34.38 13.07
N GLN A 229 2.66 -34.81 13.27
CA GLN A 229 2.31 -36.19 13.60
C GLN A 229 2.54 -37.17 12.44
N GLN A 230 2.32 -36.74 11.20
CA GLN A 230 2.55 -37.57 10.01
C GLN A 230 4.04 -37.82 9.74
N GLY A 231 4.96 -37.15 10.44
CA GLY A 231 6.40 -37.43 10.41
C GLY A 231 7.08 -37.12 9.09
N ARG A 232 6.45 -36.32 8.21
CA ARG A 232 6.93 -35.97 6.86
C ARG A 232 7.82 -34.73 6.81
N ILE A 233 8.29 -34.27 7.97
CA ILE A 233 9.09 -33.05 8.15
C ILE A 233 10.46 -33.45 8.70
N GLU A 234 11.52 -32.80 8.21
CA GLU A 234 12.88 -32.96 8.74
C GLU A 234 12.96 -32.64 10.24
N ALA A 235 13.89 -33.27 10.96
CA ALA A 235 13.93 -33.19 12.42
C ALA A 235 14.14 -31.76 12.94
N GLU A 236 14.99 -30.97 12.28
CA GLU A 236 15.31 -29.59 12.68
C GLU A 236 14.11 -28.65 12.50
N VAL A 237 13.44 -28.73 11.33
CA VAL A 237 12.22 -27.96 11.03
C VAL A 237 11.05 -28.38 11.94
N ARG A 238 10.99 -29.67 12.30
CA ARG A 238 9.95 -30.18 13.20
C ARG A 238 10.05 -29.57 14.60
N ASP A 239 11.25 -29.47 15.16
CA ASP A 239 11.45 -28.94 16.51
C ASP A 239 11.10 -27.45 16.58
N GLU A 240 11.45 -26.67 15.54
CA GLU A 240 11.07 -25.25 15.43
C GLU A 240 9.54 -25.08 15.30
N LEU A 241 8.90 -25.82 14.39
CA LEU A 241 7.44 -25.76 14.22
C LEU A 241 6.68 -26.22 15.46
N GLN A 242 7.25 -27.15 16.23
CA GLN A 242 6.62 -27.64 17.46
C GLN A 242 6.64 -26.59 18.58
N ALA A 243 7.70 -25.80 18.69
CA ALA A 243 7.77 -24.67 19.63
C ALA A 243 6.75 -23.57 19.26
N GLU A 244 6.63 -23.24 17.98
CA GLU A 244 5.69 -22.23 17.50
C GLU A 244 4.23 -22.70 17.62
N LEU A 245 3.95 -23.98 17.36
CA LEU A 245 2.65 -24.60 17.56
C LEU A 245 2.19 -24.50 19.02
N ALA A 246 3.09 -24.79 19.98
CA ALA A 246 2.78 -24.68 21.40
C ALA A 246 2.42 -23.23 21.79
N THR A 247 3.10 -22.25 21.20
CA THR A 247 2.82 -20.83 21.41
C THR A 247 1.44 -20.44 20.86
N LEU A 248 1.08 -20.87 19.64
CA LEU A 248 -0.26 -20.65 19.09
C LEU A 248 -1.36 -21.32 19.91
N GLN A 249 -1.15 -22.56 20.36
CA GLN A 249 -2.10 -23.28 21.21
C GLN A 249 -2.33 -22.55 22.54
N ALA A 250 -1.28 -22.04 23.17
CA ALA A 250 -1.40 -21.26 24.40
C ALA A 250 -2.18 -19.95 24.18
N GLN A 251 -2.01 -19.28 23.03
CA GLN A 251 -2.79 -18.09 22.70
C GLN A 251 -4.24 -18.43 22.38
N ALA A 252 -4.52 -19.53 21.67
CA ALA A 252 -5.87 -19.98 21.35
C ALA A 252 -6.68 -20.39 22.58
N ALA A 253 -6.04 -20.96 23.60
CA ALA A 253 -6.66 -21.34 24.87
C ALA A 253 -6.81 -20.17 25.86
N SER A 254 -6.18 -19.01 25.59
CA SER A 254 -6.24 -17.85 26.47
C SER A 254 -7.62 -17.18 26.38
N PRO A 255 -8.25 -16.78 27.51
CA PRO A 255 -9.48 -15.99 27.49
C PRO A 255 -9.27 -14.57 26.93
N LYS A 256 -8.01 -14.15 26.79
CA LYS A 256 -7.60 -12.89 26.15
C LYS A 256 -6.35 -13.15 25.28
N PRO A 257 -6.52 -13.66 24.05
CA PRO A 257 -5.42 -13.94 23.15
C PRO A 257 -4.63 -12.65 22.84
N LYS A 258 -3.30 -12.71 22.89
CA LYS A 258 -2.44 -11.58 22.53
C LYS A 258 -2.14 -11.64 21.04
N TRP A 259 -2.89 -10.90 20.24
CA TRP A 259 -2.75 -10.88 18.78
C TRP A 259 -1.36 -10.51 18.26
N ALA A 260 -0.62 -9.64 18.96
CA ALA A 260 0.76 -9.34 18.62
C ALA A 260 1.68 -10.58 18.69
N VAL A 261 1.44 -11.48 19.66
CA VAL A 261 2.19 -12.74 19.80
C VAL A 261 1.78 -13.70 18.69
N ILE A 262 0.48 -13.81 18.40
CA ILE A 262 -0.03 -14.67 17.32
C ILE A 262 0.59 -14.25 15.96
N LYS A 263 0.59 -12.94 15.66
CA LYS A 263 1.20 -12.39 14.43
C LYS A 263 2.69 -12.69 14.34
N ALA A 264 3.44 -12.45 15.41
CA ALA A 264 4.88 -12.72 15.44
C ALA A 264 5.18 -14.21 15.23
N THR A 265 4.44 -15.10 15.90
CA THR A 265 4.57 -16.55 15.74
C THR A 265 4.15 -17.02 14.34
N ALA A 266 3.07 -16.48 13.76
CA ALA A 266 2.69 -16.76 12.38
C ALA A 266 3.79 -16.33 11.38
N GLY A 267 4.44 -15.19 11.62
CA GLY A 267 5.58 -14.74 10.82
C GLY A 267 6.79 -15.67 10.92
N SER A 268 7.08 -16.17 12.13
CA SER A 268 8.12 -17.17 12.37
C SER A 268 7.83 -18.47 11.60
N ILE A 269 6.62 -19.01 11.73
CA ILE A 269 6.17 -20.22 11.01
C ILE A 269 6.29 -20.03 9.49
N LYS A 270 5.89 -18.86 8.97
CA LYS A 270 6.03 -18.54 7.55
C LYS A 270 7.50 -18.62 7.10
N ALA A 271 8.42 -18.01 7.85
CA ALA A 271 9.85 -18.03 7.52
C ALA A 271 10.44 -19.45 7.56
N VAL A 272 10.05 -20.27 8.55
CA VAL A 272 10.46 -21.68 8.64
C VAL A 272 9.97 -22.48 7.44
N LEU A 273 8.71 -22.29 7.03
CA LEU A 273 8.11 -22.98 5.89
C LEU A 273 8.66 -22.50 4.54
N GLU A 274 9.08 -21.24 4.42
CA GLU A 274 9.73 -20.70 3.23
C GLU A 274 11.15 -21.25 3.04
N ASN A 275 11.90 -21.45 4.14
CA ASN A 275 13.25 -22.02 4.10
C ASN A 275 13.24 -23.54 3.85
N ALA A 276 12.19 -24.24 4.25
CA ALA A 276 11.95 -25.65 3.93
C ALA A 276 11.38 -25.80 2.51
N ALA A 277 12.22 -25.56 1.50
CA ALA A 277 11.84 -25.51 0.08
C ALA A 277 10.90 -26.65 -0.37
N GLY A 278 9.72 -26.28 -0.88
CA GLY A 278 8.85 -27.19 -1.66
C GLY A 278 7.94 -28.13 -0.88
N SER A 279 7.73 -27.92 0.43
CA SER A 279 6.78 -28.74 1.18
C SER A 279 5.32 -28.37 0.86
N VAL A 280 4.49 -29.37 0.57
CA VAL A 280 3.03 -29.23 0.41
C VAL A 280 2.39 -28.48 1.60
N LEU A 281 3.01 -28.61 2.77
CA LEU A 281 2.62 -27.94 4.00
C LEU A 281 2.69 -26.40 3.88
N ALA A 282 3.72 -25.84 3.24
CA ALA A 282 3.85 -24.40 3.06
C ALA A 282 2.70 -23.82 2.24
N ALA A 283 2.31 -24.50 1.16
CA ALA A 283 1.19 -24.09 0.31
C ALA A 283 -0.17 -24.21 1.06
N GLN A 284 -0.34 -25.25 1.87
CA GLN A 284 -1.56 -25.44 2.67
C GLN A 284 -1.67 -24.45 3.85
N ALA A 285 -0.53 -24.03 4.42
CA ALA A 285 -0.49 -23.10 5.55
C ALA A 285 -0.64 -21.63 5.12
N LEU A 286 -0.24 -21.29 3.89
CA LEU A 286 -0.23 -19.93 3.37
C LEU A 286 -1.54 -19.14 3.56
N PRO A 287 -2.73 -19.66 3.21
CA PRO A 287 -3.98 -18.90 3.37
C PRO A 287 -4.29 -18.56 4.84
N TYR A 288 -3.94 -19.45 5.77
CA TYR A 288 -4.14 -19.21 7.20
C TYR A 288 -3.10 -18.23 7.75
N LEU A 289 -1.85 -18.32 7.28
CA LEU A 289 -0.79 -17.39 7.66
C LEU A 289 -1.10 -15.96 7.17
N THR A 290 -1.62 -15.81 5.95
CA THR A 290 -2.03 -14.49 5.43
C THR A 290 -3.23 -13.91 6.17
N ALA A 291 -4.12 -14.75 6.69
CA ALA A 291 -5.26 -14.29 7.50
C ALA A 291 -4.85 -13.86 8.93
N LEU A 292 -3.71 -14.35 9.43
CA LEU A 292 -3.22 -14.09 10.78
C LEU A 292 -2.20 -12.96 10.86
N LEU A 293 -1.45 -12.69 9.78
CA LEU A 293 -0.44 -11.62 9.67
C LEU A 293 -1.10 -10.25 9.45
#